data_AF-A0A2P8VMK2-F1
#
_entry.id   AF-A0A2P8VMK2-F1
#
_cell.length_a   1.000
_cell.length_b   1.000
_cell.length_c   1.000
_cell.angle_alpha   90.00
_cell.angle_beta   90.00
_cell.angle_gamma   90.00
#
_symmetry.space_group_name_H-M   'P 1'
#
loop_
_entity.id
_entity.type
_entity.pdbx_description
1 polymer ?
#
loop_
_entity_poly.entity_id
_entity_poly.type
_entity_poly.pdbx_seq_one_letter_code
_entity_poly.pdbx_strand_id
1 'polypeptide(L)'
;MADSILIDTVQFGPNDAPTHKYEIYGDDEKTPTWALIYEQNDGDWEKIDETLSFAAKDEQEEATSTMDYGSSDSLPDLRDLPAEARERCEKHWQDNFAD
;
A
#
# COMPACT_ATOMS: atom_id res chain seq x y z
N MET A 1 -11.26 -4.60 -19.72
CA MET A 1 -11.24 -3.60 -18.65
C MET A 1 -11.54 -4.40 -17.40
N ALA A 2 -10.52 -4.74 -16.62
CA ALA A 2 -10.75 -5.43 -15.36
C ALA A 2 -11.33 -4.39 -14.41
N ASP A 3 -12.55 -4.61 -13.94
CA ASP A 3 -13.19 -3.77 -12.94
C ASP A 3 -12.43 -3.97 -11.63
N SER A 4 -11.33 -3.23 -11.45
CA SER A 4 -10.54 -3.30 -10.22
C SER A 4 -11.42 -2.93 -9.05
N ILE A 5 -11.47 -3.81 -8.04
CA ILE A 5 -12.28 -3.59 -6.85
C ILE A 5 -11.46 -2.82 -5.81
N LEU A 6 -12.13 -1.97 -5.05
CA LEU A 6 -11.54 -1.34 -3.88
C LEU A 6 -11.39 -2.42 -2.80
N ILE A 7 -10.16 -2.74 -2.44
CA ILE A 7 -9.82 -3.75 -1.44
C ILE A 7 -9.79 -3.12 -0.05
N ASP A 8 -9.04 -2.03 0.07
CA ASP A 8 -8.81 -1.36 1.35
C ASP A 8 -8.60 0.14 1.11
N THR A 9 -8.85 0.94 2.15
CA THR A 9 -8.60 2.38 2.11
C THR A 9 -7.88 2.79 3.37
N VAL A 10 -6.69 3.33 3.21
CA VAL A 10 -5.82 3.77 4.31
C VAL A 10 -5.76 5.28 4.32
N GLN A 11 -5.87 5.91 5.47
CA GLN A 11 -5.74 7.35 5.63
C GLN A 11 -4.56 7.63 6.54
N PHE A 12 -3.67 8.52 6.09
CA PHE A 12 -2.48 8.93 6.81
C PHE A 12 -2.54 10.43 7.13
N GLY A 13 -1.93 10.81 8.25
CA GLY A 13 -1.91 12.18 8.75
C GLY A 13 -2.15 12.25 10.26
N PRO A 14 -2.23 13.46 10.82
CA PRO A 14 -2.55 13.65 12.23
C PRO A 14 -3.93 13.08 12.57
N ASN A 15 -4.07 12.55 13.78
CA ASN A 15 -5.27 11.85 14.27
C ASN A 15 -6.59 12.64 14.08
N ASP A 16 -6.53 13.97 13.97
CA ASP A 16 -7.70 14.85 13.83
C ASP A 16 -7.90 15.41 12.40
N ALA A 17 -6.91 15.25 11.51
CA ALA A 17 -6.94 15.81 10.15
C ALA A 17 -6.10 14.95 9.19
N PRO A 18 -6.62 13.82 8.68
CA PRO A 18 -5.89 13.01 7.73
C PRO A 18 -5.56 13.85 6.49
N THR A 19 -4.27 13.97 6.18
CA THR A 19 -3.78 14.78 5.05
C THR A 19 -3.69 13.96 3.78
N HIS A 20 -3.58 12.64 3.88
CA HIS A 20 -3.43 11.76 2.73
C HIS A 20 -4.36 10.55 2.85
N LYS A 21 -4.90 10.11 1.71
CA LYS A 21 -5.74 8.92 1.60
C LYS A 21 -5.23 8.04 0.46
N TYR A 22 -5.08 6.76 0.74
CA TYR A 22 -4.60 5.73 -0.16
C TYR A 22 -5.73 4.73 -0.38
N GLU A 23 -6.24 4.67 -1.61
CA GLU A 23 -7.28 3.71 -2.01
C GLU A 23 -6.62 2.55 -2.75
N ILE A 24 -6.59 1.37 -2.13
CA ILE A 24 -5.93 0.18 -2.65
C ILE A 24 -6.92 -0.60 -3.51
N TYR A 25 -6.54 -0.81 -4.76
CA TYR A 25 -7.32 -1.51 -5.78
C TYR A 25 -6.63 -2.80 -6.24
N GLY A 26 -7.44 -3.78 -6.58
CA GLY A 26 -6.94 -5.03 -7.15
C GLY A 26 -7.95 -5.82 -7.94
N ASP A 27 -7.48 -6.95 -8.45
CA ASP A 27 -8.30 -7.88 -9.23
C ASP A 27 -9.26 -8.66 -8.31
N ASP A 28 -8.82 -8.94 -7.08
CA ASP A 28 -9.56 -9.64 -6.05
C ASP A 28 -9.29 -9.00 -4.67
N GLU A 29 -10.18 -9.22 -3.70
CA GLU A 29 -10.07 -8.73 -2.31
C GLU A 29 -8.77 -9.15 -1.60
N LYS A 30 -8.10 -10.19 -2.13
CA LYS A 30 -6.80 -10.67 -1.64
C LYS A 30 -5.61 -10.23 -2.47
N THR A 31 -5.80 -9.55 -3.61
CA THR A 31 -4.72 -9.25 -4.56
C THR A 31 -4.64 -7.76 -4.91
N PRO A 32 -4.15 -6.91 -4.00
CA PRO A 32 -3.87 -5.52 -4.31
C PRO A 32 -2.82 -5.40 -5.41
N THR A 33 -3.12 -4.54 -6.38
CA THR A 33 -2.28 -4.31 -7.57
C THR A 33 -1.79 -2.87 -7.67
N TRP A 34 -2.57 -1.90 -7.22
CA TRP A 34 -2.17 -0.48 -7.19
C TRP A 34 -2.98 0.27 -6.15
N ALA A 35 -2.47 1.42 -5.70
CA ALA A 35 -3.18 2.37 -4.87
C ALA A 35 -3.20 3.75 -5.52
N LEU A 36 -4.33 4.43 -5.37
CA LEU A 36 -4.45 5.85 -5.65
C LEU A 36 -4.15 6.65 -4.41
N ILE A 37 -3.37 7.71 -4.58
CA ILE A 37 -3.05 8.63 -3.52
C ILE A 37 -3.89 9.89 -3.73
N TYR A 38 -4.50 10.33 -2.64
CA TYR A 38 -5.27 11.55 -2.56
C TYR A 38 -4.67 12.41 -1.46
N GLU A 39 -4.52 13.69 -1.73
CA GLU A 39 -4.11 14.70 -0.77
C GLU A 39 -5.34 15.51 -0.34
N GLN A 40 -5.42 15.85 0.94
CA GLN A 40 -6.44 16.74 1.47
C GLN A 40 -6.04 18.19 1.14
N ASN A 41 -6.77 18.82 0.23
CA ASN A 41 -6.57 20.21 -0.16
C ASN A 41 -7.85 21.02 0.14
N ASP A 42 -7.75 21.98 1.06
CA ASP A 42 -8.84 22.89 1.46
C ASP A 42 -10.20 22.20 1.81
N GLY A 43 -10.13 20.95 2.31
CA GLY A 43 -11.30 20.16 2.70
C GLY A 43 -11.87 19.24 1.62
N ASP A 44 -11.25 19.17 0.43
CA ASP A 44 -11.54 18.18 -0.61
C ASP A 44 -10.38 17.19 -0.76
N TRP A 45 -10.66 16.01 -1.32
CA TRP A 45 -9.67 14.98 -1.57
C TRP A 45 -9.24 15.06 -3.03
N GLU A 46 -8.12 15.72 -3.28
CA GLU A 46 -7.57 15.85 -4.61
C GLU A 46 -6.68 14.64 -4.91
N LYS A 47 -7.02 13.88 -5.95
CA LYS A 47 -6.18 12.79 -6.42
C LYS A 47 -4.89 13.38 -6.96
N ILE A 48 -3.75 12.97 -6.42
CA ILE A 48 -2.45 13.38 -6.96
C ILE A 48 -2.09 12.52 -8.19
N ASP A 49 -1.24 13.04 -9.08
CA ASP A 49 -0.74 12.32 -10.27
C ASP A 49 0.30 11.24 -9.89
N GLU A 50 0.10 10.62 -8.73
CA GLU A 50 0.94 9.56 -8.20
C GLU A 50 0.08 8.35 -7.87
N THR A 51 0.54 7.19 -8.31
CA THR A 51 -0.14 5.92 -8.09
C THR A 51 0.87 4.90 -7.62
N LEU A 52 0.67 4.37 -6.42
CA LEU A 52 1.57 3.40 -5.83
C LEU A 52 1.24 2.01 -6.38
N SER A 53 2.08 1.49 -7.27
CA SER A 53 1.84 0.17 -7.87
C SER A 53 2.38 -0.94 -6.98
N PHE A 54 1.49 -1.85 -6.55
CA PHE A 54 1.88 -3.08 -5.87
C PHE A 54 2.06 -4.15 -6.94
N ALA A 55 3.23 -4.16 -7.59
CA ALA A 55 3.60 -5.31 -8.39
C ALA A 55 3.66 -6.51 -7.44
N ALA A 56 2.61 -7.34 -7.43
CA ALA A 56 2.49 -8.57 -6.64
C ALA A 56 3.56 -9.63 -6.99
N LYS A 57 4.63 -9.23 -7.71
CA LYS A 57 5.59 -10.10 -8.36
C LYS A 57 7.05 -9.61 -8.35
N ASP A 58 7.36 -8.39 -7.87
CA ASP A 58 8.71 -7.83 -7.98
C ASP A 58 9.52 -7.74 -6.65
N GLU A 59 8.95 -8.07 -5.48
CA GLU A 59 9.70 -8.05 -4.21
C GLU A 59 10.13 -9.43 -3.69
N GLN A 60 10.32 -10.41 -4.58
CA GLN A 60 11.10 -11.59 -4.21
C GLN A 60 12.62 -11.34 -4.29
N GLU A 61 13.08 -10.21 -4.85
CA GLU A 61 14.51 -10.00 -5.14
C GLU A 61 15.26 -9.02 -4.22
N GLU A 62 14.61 -8.07 -3.52
CA GLU A 62 15.34 -7.13 -2.63
C GLU A 62 15.41 -7.50 -1.14
N ALA A 63 14.79 -8.60 -0.70
CA ALA A 63 14.96 -9.14 0.66
C ALA A 63 16.20 -10.04 0.82
N THR A 64 17.20 -9.93 -0.07
CA THR A 64 18.48 -10.66 0.02
C THR A 64 19.62 -9.83 0.62
N SER A 65 19.31 -8.81 1.43
CA SER A 65 20.34 -8.05 2.17
C SER A 65 19.86 -7.53 3.52
N THR A 66 19.39 -8.41 4.40
CA THR A 66 19.86 -8.32 5.78
C THR A 66 19.81 -9.69 6.45
N MET A 67 20.85 -9.97 7.19
CA MET A 67 21.21 -11.26 7.74
C MET A 67 20.43 -11.49 9.05
N ASP A 68 19.95 -12.73 9.23
CA ASP A 68 19.59 -13.35 10.52
C ASP A 68 18.25 -12.92 11.16
N TYR A 69 17.23 -13.79 11.09
CA TYR A 69 16.64 -14.50 12.24
C TYR A 69 15.69 -15.57 11.71
N GLY A 70 15.89 -16.82 12.16
CA GLY A 70 15.28 -18.01 11.58
C GLY A 70 13.82 -18.28 11.95
N SER A 71 13.34 -19.40 11.36
CA SER A 71 11.99 -20.01 11.48
C SER A 71 10.99 -19.41 10.49
N SER A 72 10.17 -20.15 9.76
CA SER A 72 10.01 -21.59 9.55
C SER A 72 9.11 -21.67 8.32
N ASP A 73 9.24 -22.74 7.55
CA ASP A 73 8.26 -23.25 6.58
C ASP A 73 6.80 -22.85 6.86
N SER A 74 6.10 -22.22 5.89
CA SER A 74 4.72 -22.56 5.49
C SER A 74 4.03 -21.47 4.65
N LEU A 75 3.70 -21.83 3.41
CA LEU A 75 2.58 -21.34 2.58
C LEU A 75 2.70 -19.94 1.92
N PRO A 76 2.85 -19.87 0.58
CA PRO A 76 2.59 -18.65 -0.19
C PRO A 76 1.10 -18.21 -0.17
N ASP A 77 0.22 -18.95 0.51
CA ASP A 77 -1.23 -18.71 0.62
C ASP A 77 -1.61 -17.78 1.80
N LEU A 78 -0.66 -17.45 2.68
CA LEU A 78 -0.88 -16.63 3.89
C LEU A 78 -0.13 -15.28 3.87
N ARG A 79 0.49 -14.89 2.75
CA ARG A 79 0.91 -13.49 2.61
C ARG A 79 -0.36 -12.67 2.45
N ASP A 80 -0.76 -11.97 3.50
CA ASP A 80 -1.75 -10.91 3.44
C ASP A 80 -1.18 -9.79 2.56
N LEU A 81 -1.27 -9.97 1.25
CA LEU A 81 -0.97 -8.93 0.27
C LEU A 81 -1.67 -7.61 0.61
N PRO A 82 -2.94 -7.56 1.08
CA PRO A 82 -3.53 -6.32 1.59
C PRO A 82 -2.76 -5.70 2.76
N ALA A 83 -2.22 -6.50 3.70
CA ALA A 83 -1.39 -5.97 4.78
C ALA A 83 -0.08 -5.39 4.24
N GLU A 84 0.59 -6.07 3.31
CA GLU A 84 1.82 -5.56 2.68
C GLU A 84 1.57 -4.29 1.88
N ALA A 85 0.45 -4.21 1.16
CA ALA A 85 0.05 -3.00 0.44
C ALA A 85 -0.13 -1.83 1.41
N ARG A 86 -0.73 -2.05 2.58
CA ARG A 86 -0.87 -1.03 3.63
C ARG A 86 0.48 -0.61 4.19
N GLU A 87 1.38 -1.55 4.48
CA GLU A 87 2.74 -1.24 4.95
C GLU A 87 3.53 -0.44 3.91
N ARG A 88 3.42 -0.80 2.63
CA ARG A 88 4.03 -0.03 1.53
C ARG A 88 3.42 1.37 1.42
N CYS A 89 2.09 1.52 1.54
CA CYS A 89 1.45 2.84 1.60
C CYS A 89 1.97 3.68 2.78
N GLU A 90 2.10 3.07 3.96
CA GLU A 90 2.59 3.76 5.15
C GLU A 90 4.03 4.21 4.98
N LYS A 91 4.90 3.32 4.48
CA LYS A 91 6.30 3.62 4.23
C LYS A 91 6.44 4.71 3.15
N HIS A 92 5.64 4.63 2.09
CA HIS A 92 5.60 5.67 1.04
C HIS A 92 5.18 7.02 1.62
N TRP A 93 4.15 7.02 2.46
CA TRP A 93 3.70 8.22 3.13
C TRP A 93 4.77 8.80 4.05
N GLN A 94 5.44 7.96 4.84
CA GLN A 94 6.53 8.39 5.72
C GLN A 94 7.74 8.95 4.94
N ASP A 95 8.11 8.33 3.81
CA ASP A 95 9.29 8.75 3.03
C ASP A 95 9.05 10.05 2.26
N ASN A 96 7.83 10.27 1.75
CA ASN A 96 7.50 11.43 0.91
C ASN A 96 6.84 12.58 1.65
N PHE A 97 6.07 12.31 2.71
CA PHE A 97 5.16 13.29 3.33
C PHE A 97 5.29 13.41 4.86
N ALA A 98 6.04 12.55 5.55
CA ALA A 98 6.34 12.76 6.97
C ALA A 98 7.55 13.69 7.15
N ASP A 99 7.33 14.99 6.95
CA ASP A 99 8.22 16.07 7.40
C ASP A 99 7.66 16.73 8.69
#